data_AF-A0A969YSP9-F1
#
_entry.id   AF-A0A969YSP9-F1
#
_cell.length_a   1.000
_cell.length_b   1.000
_cell.length_c   1.000
_cell.angle_alpha   90.00
_cell.angle_beta   90.00
_cell.angle_gamma   90.00
#
_symmetry.space_group_name_H-M   'P 1'
#
loop_
_entity.id
_entity.type
_entity.pdbx_description
1 polymer ?
#
loop_
_entity_poly.entity_id
_entity_poly.type
_entity_poly.pdbx_seq_one_letter_code
_entity_poly.pdbx_strand_id
1 'polypeptide(L)'
;MNTSNQNIYFDLNLIYQERFGDVLFLIGTILAIISTYQAEKFTLEKLFKIIPSQNNSAYTIAAASWIFFIASIIFAYVAIARYDEVKSTDPNVSPVTLKGGEITAIGNIFKVIGFGLAAVGNQLKANSTTADGPAIISQ
;
A
#
# COMPACT_ATOMS: atom_id res chain seq x y z
N MET A 1 -21.66 26.15 19.38
CA MET A 1 -21.32 25.56 18.06
C MET A 1 -21.77 24.11 18.09
N ASN A 2 -22.62 23.70 17.14
CA ASN A 2 -23.45 22.49 17.22
C ASN A 2 -22.60 21.22 17.02
N THR A 3 -22.65 20.26 17.96
CA THR A 3 -21.96 18.96 17.91
C THR A 3 -22.28 18.16 16.66
N SER A 4 -23.49 18.32 16.10
CA SER A 4 -23.90 17.69 14.84
C SER A 4 -23.04 18.08 13.64
N ASN A 5 -22.62 19.35 13.56
CA ASN A 5 -21.86 19.83 12.41
C ASN A 5 -20.41 19.31 12.47
N GLN A 6 -19.84 19.20 13.68
CA GLN A 6 -18.49 18.69 13.88
C GLN A 6 -18.37 17.22 13.45
N ASN A 7 -19.35 16.37 13.78
CA ASN A 7 -19.37 14.97 13.37
C ASN A 7 -19.46 14.83 11.84
N ILE A 8 -20.31 15.63 11.18
CA ILE A 8 -20.40 15.63 9.72
C ILE A 8 -19.08 16.04 9.05
N TYR A 9 -18.37 17.05 9.58
CA TYR A 9 -17.07 17.44 9.05
C TYR A 9 -16.01 16.36 9.24
N PHE A 10 -16.03 15.68 10.39
CA PHE A 10 -15.14 14.56 10.67
C PHE A 10 -15.38 13.39 9.71
N ASP A 11 -16.63 12.98 9.54
CA ASP A 11 -17.04 11.94 8.57
C ASP A 11 -16.59 12.28 7.15
N LEU A 12 -16.83 13.51 6.69
CA LEU A 12 -16.41 13.97 5.36
C LEU A 12 -14.90 13.92 5.19
N ASN A 13 -14.14 14.30 6.23
CA ASN A 13 -12.69 14.23 6.21
C ASN A 13 -12.18 12.78 6.13
N LEU A 14 -12.79 11.86 6.88
CA LEU A 14 -12.43 10.44 6.82
C LEU A 14 -12.73 9.83 5.44
N ILE A 15 -13.89 10.15 4.85
CA ILE A 15 -14.24 9.73 3.48
C ILE A 15 -13.22 10.27 2.46
N TYR A 16 -12.82 11.55 2.60
CA TYR A 16 -11.81 12.14 1.72
C TYR A 16 -10.47 11.40 1.80
N GLN A 17 -10.01 11.10 3.02
CA GLN A 17 -8.76 10.35 3.24
C GLN A 17 -8.83 8.93 2.67
N GLU A 18 -9.95 8.24 2.86
CA GLU A 18 -10.18 6.91 2.28
C GLU A 18 -10.05 6.93 0.75
N ARG A 19 -10.72 7.89 0.09
CA ARG A 19 -10.60 8.08 -1.37
C ARG A 19 -9.18 8.42 -1.81
N PHE A 20 -8.45 9.22 -1.03
CA PHE A 20 -7.06 9.51 -1.33
C PHE A 20 -6.19 8.25 -1.22
N GLY A 21 -6.44 7.39 -0.22
CA GLY A 21 -5.86 6.06 -0.11
C GLY A 21 -6.15 5.18 -1.33
N ASP A 22 -7.40 5.16 -1.82
CA ASP A 22 -7.77 4.41 -3.03
C ASP A 22 -7.01 4.86 -4.27
N VAL A 23 -6.85 6.17 -4.45
CA VAL A 23 -6.07 6.74 -5.56
C VAL A 23 -4.62 6.31 -5.48
N LEU A 24 -4.00 6.37 -4.29
CA LEU A 24 -2.64 5.88 -4.10
C LEU A 24 -2.54 4.38 -4.41
N PHE A 25 -3.50 3.58 -3.95
CA PHE A 25 -3.52 2.15 -4.20
C PHE A 25 -3.63 1.83 -5.71
N LEU A 26 -4.44 2.60 -6.45
CA LEU A 26 -4.54 2.47 -7.91
C LEU A 26 -3.21 2.82 -8.60
N ILE A 27 -2.57 3.93 -8.22
CA ILE A 27 -1.26 4.33 -8.77
C ILE A 27 -0.20 3.25 -8.49
N GLY A 28 -0.15 2.74 -7.25
CA GLY A 28 0.72 1.63 -6.86
C GLY A 28 0.49 0.39 -7.72
N THR A 29 -0.77 0.06 -8.00
CA THR A 29 -1.15 -1.09 -8.85
C THR A 29 -0.68 -0.92 -10.28
N ILE A 30 -0.87 0.25 -10.87
CA ILE A 30 -0.38 0.55 -12.23
C ILE A 30 1.14 0.41 -12.30
N LEU A 31 1.87 0.94 -11.30
CA LEU A 31 3.32 0.80 -11.24
C LEU A 31 3.77 -0.65 -11.05
N ALA A 32 3.06 -1.44 -10.25
CA ALA A 32 3.36 -2.87 -10.10
C ALA A 32 3.19 -3.63 -11.42
N ILE A 33 2.13 -3.33 -12.19
CA ILE A 33 1.91 -3.90 -13.53
C ILE A 33 3.06 -3.51 -14.48
N ILE A 34 3.43 -2.22 -14.50
CA ILE A 34 4.55 -1.73 -15.32
C ILE A 34 5.85 -2.45 -14.94
N SER A 35 6.11 -2.64 -13.64
CA SER A 35 7.27 -3.39 -13.17
C SER A 35 7.27 -4.83 -13.68
N THR A 36 6.14 -5.55 -13.59
CA THR A 36 6.06 -6.92 -14.09
C THR A 36 6.26 -7.00 -15.59
N TYR A 37 5.70 -6.04 -16.34
CA TYR A 37 5.91 -5.93 -17.79
C TYR A 37 7.39 -5.69 -18.15
N GLN A 38 8.07 -4.80 -17.43
CA GLN A 38 9.51 -4.56 -17.63
C GLN A 38 10.35 -5.83 -17.36
N ALA A 39 10.02 -6.56 -16.28
CA ALA A 39 10.71 -7.80 -15.94
C ALA A 39 10.47 -8.91 -16.98
N GLU A 40 9.25 -9.03 -17.47
CA GLU A 40 8.86 -9.97 -18.53
C GLU A 40 9.61 -9.64 -19.83
N LYS A 41 9.54 -8.38 -20.29
CA LYS A 41 10.22 -7.93 -21.51
C LYS A 41 11.72 -8.23 -21.46
N PHE A 42 12.40 -7.89 -20.35
CA PHE A 42 13.82 -8.17 -20.19
C PHE A 42 14.16 -9.66 -20.23
N THR A 43 13.30 -10.51 -19.66
CA THR A 43 13.47 -11.96 -19.66
C THR A 43 13.31 -12.54 -21.07
N LEU A 44 12.30 -12.07 -21.81
CA LEU A 44 12.07 -12.47 -23.20
C LEU A 44 13.22 -12.03 -24.11
N GLU A 45 13.70 -10.79 -23.98
CA GLU A 45 14.84 -10.30 -24.78
C GLU A 45 16.09 -11.16 -24.56
N LYS A 46 16.38 -11.55 -23.32
CA LYS A 46 17.46 -12.51 -23.00
C LYS A 46 17.24 -13.87 -23.64
N LEU A 47 16.02 -14.41 -23.56
CA LEU A 47 15.68 -15.72 -24.13
C LEU A 47 15.90 -15.77 -25.65
N PHE A 48 15.51 -14.70 -26.35
CA PHE A 48 15.65 -14.59 -27.80
C PHE A 48 17.00 -14.02 -28.26
N LYS A 49 17.98 -13.86 -27.35
CA LYS A 49 19.33 -13.34 -27.63
C LYS A 49 19.32 -11.95 -28.29
N ILE A 50 18.30 -11.15 -28.01
CA ILE A 50 18.24 -9.73 -28.39
C ILE A 50 19.04 -8.94 -27.35
N ILE A 51 19.69 -7.84 -27.75
CA ILE A 51 20.36 -6.94 -26.80
C ILE A 51 19.28 -6.44 -25.81
N PRO A 52 19.37 -6.80 -24.52
CA PRO A 52 18.30 -6.52 -23.59
C PRO A 52 18.22 -5.03 -23.26
N SER A 53 17.00 -4.52 -23.18
CA SER A 53 16.70 -3.18 -22.71
C SER A 53 16.99 -3.04 -21.20
N GLN A 54 17.11 -1.80 -20.72
CA GLN A 54 17.38 -1.55 -19.31
C GLN A 54 16.22 -2.08 -18.44
N ASN A 55 16.55 -2.93 -17.46
CA ASN A 55 15.57 -3.49 -16.54
C ASN A 55 15.43 -2.63 -15.27
N ASN A 56 14.44 -1.74 -15.27
CA ASN A 56 14.12 -0.88 -14.13
C ASN A 56 13.00 -1.46 -13.25
N SER A 57 12.66 -2.75 -13.40
CA SER A 57 11.53 -3.35 -12.69
C SER A 57 11.74 -3.31 -11.17
N ALA A 58 12.96 -3.57 -10.68
CA ALA A 58 13.27 -3.52 -9.25
C ALA A 58 12.99 -2.14 -8.62
N TYR A 59 13.39 -1.06 -9.28
CA TYR A 59 13.10 0.31 -8.83
C TYR A 59 11.61 0.63 -8.91
N THR A 60 10.94 0.19 -9.99
CA THR A 60 9.51 0.44 -10.21
C THR A 60 8.65 -0.27 -9.15
N ILE A 61 8.94 -1.54 -8.83
CA ILE A 61 8.21 -2.26 -7.76
C ILE A 61 8.52 -1.71 -6.38
N ALA A 62 9.73 -1.20 -6.13
CA ALA A 62 10.06 -0.53 -4.87
C ALA A 62 9.19 0.72 -4.69
N ALA A 63 9.08 1.57 -5.73
CA ALA A 63 8.22 2.75 -5.69
C ALA A 63 6.74 2.38 -5.48
N ALA A 64 6.23 1.38 -6.21
CA ALA A 64 4.87 0.87 -6.02
C ALA A 64 4.62 0.39 -4.57
N SER A 65 5.59 -0.33 -4.00
CA SER A 65 5.48 -0.89 -2.64
C SER A 65 5.44 0.20 -1.58
N TRP A 66 6.22 1.27 -1.73
CA TRP A 66 6.13 2.43 -0.84
C TRP A 66 4.77 3.15 -0.94
N ILE A 67 4.22 3.27 -2.15
CA ILE A 67 2.89 3.86 -2.35
C ILE A 67 1.81 3.00 -1.69
N PHE A 68 1.85 1.68 -1.84
CA PHE A 68 0.94 0.78 -1.14
C PHE A 68 1.07 0.87 0.37
N PHE A 69 2.29 1.00 0.88
CA PHE A 69 2.52 1.17 2.32
C PHE A 69 1.86 2.45 2.84
N ILE A 70 2.06 3.59 2.16
CA ILE A 70 1.42 4.86 2.53
C ILE A 70 -0.12 4.73 2.48
N ALA A 71 -0.67 4.15 1.40
CA ALA A 71 -2.11 3.92 1.28
C ALA A 71 -2.65 3.05 2.43
N SER A 72 -1.92 2.00 2.80
CA SER A 72 -2.32 1.10 3.89
C SER A 72 -2.36 1.78 5.26
N ILE A 73 -1.43 2.72 5.53
CA ILE A 73 -1.44 3.52 6.77
C ILE A 73 -2.71 4.37 6.83
N ILE A 74 -3.11 4.98 5.71
CA ILE A 74 -4.32 5.79 5.61
C ILE A 74 -5.56 4.92 5.85
N PHE A 75 -5.65 3.75 5.23
CA PHE A 75 -6.77 2.83 5.45
C PHE A 75 -6.86 2.34 6.90
N ALA A 76 -5.72 2.07 7.54
CA ALA A 76 -5.69 1.70 8.95
C ALA A 76 -6.18 2.85 9.84
N TYR A 77 -5.69 4.07 9.60
CA TYR A 77 -6.12 5.26 10.33
C TYR A 77 -7.63 5.48 10.21
N VAL A 78 -8.18 5.49 8.99
CA VAL A 78 -9.61 5.70 8.76
C VAL A 78 -10.45 4.60 9.43
N ALA A 79 -10.03 3.34 9.33
CA ALA A 79 -10.77 2.23 9.94
C ALA A 79 -10.81 2.33 11.49
N ILE A 80 -9.68 2.68 12.11
CA ILE A 80 -9.61 2.89 13.57
C ILE A 80 -10.47 4.08 13.99
N ALA A 81 -10.33 5.22 13.28
CA ALA A 81 -11.07 6.43 13.57
C ALA A 81 -12.60 6.22 13.49
N ARG A 82 -13.08 5.55 12.44
CA ARG A 82 -14.51 5.19 12.29
C ARG A 82 -14.98 4.24 13.39
N TYR A 83 -14.16 3.24 13.76
CA TYR A 83 -14.52 2.31 14.83
C TYR A 83 -14.67 3.04 16.18
N ASP A 84 -13.71 3.90 16.53
CA ASP A 84 -13.73 4.66 17.78
C ASP A 84 -14.88 5.66 17.84
N GLU A 85 -15.18 6.34 16.73
CA GLU A 85 -16.33 7.23 16.63
C GLU A 85 -17.64 6.48 16.86
N VAL A 86 -17.90 5.42 16.09
CA VAL A 86 -19.15 4.65 16.18
C VAL A 86 -19.33 4.06 17.59
N LYS A 87 -18.26 3.54 18.19
CA LYS A 87 -18.29 2.99 19.54
C LYS A 87 -18.58 4.03 20.63
N SER A 88 -18.14 5.27 20.44
CA SER A 88 -18.28 6.33 21.45
C SER A 88 -19.54 7.18 21.30
N THR A 89 -20.13 7.23 20.11
CA THR A 89 -21.22 8.17 19.79
C THR A 89 -22.60 7.54 19.63
N ASP A 90 -22.69 6.26 19.23
CA ASP A 90 -23.98 5.57 19.06
C ASP A 90 -24.18 4.49 20.14
N PRO A 91 -24.97 4.76 21.19
CA PRO A 91 -25.24 3.77 22.25
C PRO A 91 -26.11 2.60 21.78
N ASN A 92 -26.76 2.71 20.62
CA ASN A 92 -27.64 1.68 20.07
C ASN A 92 -27.02 0.94 18.89
N VAL A 93 -25.73 1.15 18.61
CA VAL A 93 -25.05 0.49 17.50
C VAL A 93 -25.14 -1.04 17.64
N SER A 94 -25.44 -1.70 16.53
CA SER A 94 -25.47 -3.16 16.48
C SER A 94 -24.10 -3.76 16.86
N PRO A 95 -24.06 -4.79 17.73
CA PRO A 95 -22.82 -5.51 18.05
C PRO A 95 -22.09 -6.06 16.82
N VAL A 96 -22.83 -6.40 15.76
CA VAL A 96 -22.26 -6.89 14.50
C VAL A 96 -21.51 -5.78 13.77
N THR A 97 -22.05 -4.55 13.77
CA THR A 97 -21.38 -3.38 13.19
C THR A 97 -20.08 -3.07 13.90
N LEU A 98 -20.08 -3.07 15.24
CA LEU A 98 -18.87 -2.86 16.04
C LEU A 98 -17.81 -3.93 15.75
N LYS A 99 -18.21 -5.20 15.75
CA LYS A 99 -17.30 -6.31 15.45
C LYS A 99 -16.74 -6.24 14.03
N GLY A 100 -17.57 -5.85 13.05
CA GLY A 100 -17.12 -5.63 11.67
C GLY A 100 -16.08 -4.51 11.56
N GLY A 101 -16.31 -3.39 12.27
CA GLY A 101 -15.35 -2.29 12.36
C GLY A 101 -14.02 -2.71 12.99
N GLU A 102 -14.08 -3.44 14.11
CA GLU A 102 -12.90 -3.97 14.79
C GLU A 102 -12.07 -4.90 13.89
N ILE A 103 -12.74 -5.86 13.22
CA ILE A 103 -12.08 -6.77 12.28
C ILE A 103 -11.43 -6.00 11.12
N THR A 104 -12.12 -4.97 10.60
CA THR A 104 -11.60 -4.13 9.52
C THR A 104 -10.35 -3.36 9.96
N ALA A 105 -10.37 -2.78 11.16
CA ALA A 105 -9.22 -2.08 11.73
C ALA A 105 -8.02 -3.01 11.90
N ILE A 106 -8.22 -4.19 12.50
CA ILE A 106 -7.17 -5.21 12.67
C ILE A 106 -6.61 -5.64 11.31
N GLY A 107 -7.49 -5.93 10.34
CA GLY A 107 -7.08 -6.33 8.99
C GLY A 107 -6.23 -5.27 8.30
N ASN A 108 -6.58 -3.98 8.44
CA ASN A 108 -5.79 -2.90 7.87
C ASN A 108 -4.44 -2.71 8.59
N ILE A 109 -4.34 -2.95 9.91
CA ILE A 109 -3.05 -2.98 10.61
C ILE A 109 -2.15 -4.07 10.04
N PHE A 110 -2.68 -5.28 9.79
CA PHE A 110 -1.91 -6.33 9.13
C PHE A 110 -1.45 -5.95 7.72
N LYS A 111 -2.28 -5.24 6.95
CA LYS A 111 -1.87 -4.69 5.64
C LYS A 111 -0.69 -3.73 5.77
N VAL A 112 -0.71 -2.83 6.77
CA VAL A 112 0.40 -1.90 7.03
C VAL A 112 1.71 -2.66 7.24
N ILE A 113 1.70 -3.70 8.07
CA ILE A 113 2.88 -4.53 8.31
C ILE A 113 3.33 -5.21 7.00
N GLY A 114 2.41 -5.85 6.28
CA GLY A 114 2.71 -6.56 5.04
C GLY A 114 3.31 -5.66 3.96
N PHE A 115 2.68 -4.50 3.71
CA PHE A 115 3.18 -3.55 2.73
C PHE A 115 4.47 -2.86 3.18
N GLY A 116 4.66 -2.62 4.48
CA GLY A 116 5.91 -2.09 5.03
C GLY A 116 7.08 -3.05 4.80
N LEU A 117 6.88 -4.34 5.10
CA LEU A 117 7.88 -5.37 4.82
C LEU A 117 8.18 -5.49 3.32
N ALA A 118 7.15 -5.46 2.48
CA ALA A 118 7.32 -5.50 1.03
C ALA A 118 8.08 -4.27 0.49
N ALA A 119 7.78 -3.07 1.01
CA ALA A 119 8.46 -1.83 0.63
C ALA A 119 9.95 -1.88 0.95
N VAL A 120 10.31 -2.27 2.18
CA VAL A 120 11.72 -2.45 2.57
C VAL A 120 12.39 -3.53 1.72
N GLY A 121 11.76 -4.71 1.58
CA GLY A 121 12.34 -5.82 0.80
C GLY A 121 12.56 -5.47 -0.67
N ASN A 122 11.60 -4.79 -1.31
CA ASN A 122 11.73 -4.37 -2.70
C ASN A 122 12.74 -3.21 -2.86
N GLN A 123 12.84 -2.31 -1.89
CA GLN A 123 13.90 -1.29 -1.89
C GLN A 123 15.30 -1.92 -1.80
N LEU A 124 15.48 -2.95 -0.97
CA LEU A 124 16.75 -3.68 -0.89
C LEU A 124 17.11 -4.34 -2.23
N LYS A 125 16.13 -4.95 -2.92
CA LYS A 125 16.32 -5.48 -4.28
C LYS A 125 16.74 -4.39 -5.26
N ALA A 126 16.06 -3.24 -5.25
CA ALA A 126 16.39 -2.10 -6.10
C ALA A 126 17.82 -1.59 -5.85
N ASN A 127 18.23 -1.46 -4.58
CA ASN A 127 19.57 -1.01 -4.23
C ASN A 127 20.66 -2.04 -4.61
N SER A 128 20.33 -3.34 -4.59
CA SER A 128 21.26 -4.41 -5.02
C SER A 128 21.42 -4.51 -6.54
N THR A 129 20.56 -3.85 -7.32
CA THR A 129 20.67 -3.78 -8.78
C THR A 129 21.54 -2.57 -9.17
N THR A 130 22.84 -2.69 -8.88
CA THR A 130 23.92 -1.85 -9.46
C THR A 130 24.58 -2.58 -10.64
N ALA A 131 25.37 -1.86 -11.44
CA ALA A 131 25.97 -2.35 -12.69
C ALA A 131 26.87 -3.60 -12.53
N ASP A 132 27.33 -3.90 -11.32
CA ASP A 132 28.30 -4.97 -11.04
C ASP A 132 27.66 -6.33 -10.67
N GLY A 133 26.33 -6.45 -10.71
CA GLY A 133 25.63 -7.69 -10.34
C GLY A 133 25.72 -7.99 -8.83
N PRO A 134 25.19 -9.14 -8.37
CA PRO A 134 25.33 -9.52 -6.97
C PRO A 134 26.82 -9.67 -6.65
N ALA A 135 27.31 -8.94 -5.66
CA ALA A 135 28.62 -9.19 -5.08
C ALA A 135 28.62 -10.64 -4.57
N ILE A 136 29.24 -11.54 -5.33
CA ILE A 136 29.53 -12.89 -4.87
C ILE A 136 30.54 -12.69 -3.73
N ILE A 137 30.06 -12.79 -2.49
CA ILE A 137 30.95 -12.92 -1.35
C ILE A 137 31.54 -14.32 -1.48
N SER A 138 32.72 -14.41 -2.09
CA SER A 138 33.51 -15.65 -2.11
C SER A 138 33.78 -16.04 -0.66
N GLN A 139 33.24 -17.19 -0.24
CA GLN A 139 33.68 -17.89 0.96
C GLN A 139 35.02 -18.56 0.70
#